data_AF-A0A7S4VMY1-F1
#
_entry.id   AF-A0A7S4VMY1-F1
#
_cell.length_a   1.000
_cell.length_b   1.000
_cell.length_c   1.000
_cell.angle_alpha   90.00
_cell.angle_beta   90.00
_cell.angle_gamma   90.00
#
_symmetry.space_group_name_H-M   'P 1'
#
loop_
_entity.id
_entity.type
_entity.pdbx_description
1 polymer ?
#
loop_
_entity_poly.entity_id
_entity_poly.type
_entity_poly.pdbx_seq_one_letter_code
_entity_poly.pdbx_strand_id
1 'polypeptide(L)'
;SLLLDRRPGGVEEKTGEKEETPLHVACRYEAPSDIVQLLVDTWPEGLQQKRFDGCTPLHLACSNNASLDVVSVLLNGWPAALIERSNDGNTPLHVVYQRQTSLDVLSLLCRSWPDAL
;
A
#
# COMPACT_ATOMS: atom_id res chain seq x y z
N SER A 1 -20.14 7.90 5.03
CA SER A 1 -18.96 8.60 5.56
C SER A 1 -18.92 8.67 7.10
N LEU A 2 -19.49 7.71 7.86
CA LEU A 2 -19.73 7.90 9.32
C LEU A 2 -18.79 7.13 10.28
N LEU A 3 -17.83 6.35 9.79
CA LEU A 3 -17.01 5.47 10.65
C LEU A 3 -15.71 6.14 11.16
N LEU A 4 -15.14 7.07 10.41
CA LEU A 4 -13.87 7.73 10.78
C LEU A 4 -14.06 8.89 11.78
N ASP A 5 -15.23 9.52 11.77
CA ASP A 5 -15.54 10.70 12.59
C ASP A 5 -15.70 10.37 14.10
N ARG A 6 -15.91 9.10 14.45
CA ARG A 6 -16.16 8.66 15.83
C ARG A 6 -14.98 8.02 16.55
N ARG A 7 -13.90 7.66 15.84
CA ARG A 7 -12.65 7.15 16.42
C ARG A 7 -11.46 7.40 15.47
N PRO A 8 -10.75 8.54 15.60
CA PRO A 8 -9.51 8.75 14.85
C PRO A 8 -8.46 7.66 15.13
N GLY A 9 -8.44 7.04 16.32
CA GLY A 9 -7.49 5.94 16.62
C GLY A 9 -7.76 4.62 15.90
N GLY A 10 -8.90 4.45 15.20
CA GLY A 10 -9.22 3.19 14.51
C GLY A 10 -8.38 2.95 13.26
N VAL A 11 -7.86 4.01 12.62
CA VAL A 11 -6.99 3.88 11.43
C VAL A 11 -5.56 3.49 11.78
N GLU A 12 -5.16 3.67 13.04
CA GLU A 12 -3.84 3.34 13.56
C GLU A 12 -3.75 1.90 14.06
N GLU A 13 -4.89 1.30 14.38
CA GLU A 13 -4.96 0.00 15.03
C GLU A 13 -4.43 -1.10 14.10
N LYS A 14 -3.35 -1.74 14.53
CA LYS A 14 -2.87 -2.99 13.94
C LYS A 14 -3.72 -4.14 14.44
N THR A 15 -4.39 -4.80 13.52
CA THR A 15 -5.33 -5.89 13.83
C THR A 15 -4.78 -7.26 13.40
N GLY A 16 -5.22 -8.30 14.13
CA GLY A 16 -4.95 -9.70 13.82
C GLY A 16 -3.48 -10.12 13.98
N GLU A 17 -3.21 -11.40 13.71
CA GLU A 17 -1.87 -12.00 13.82
C GLU A 17 -0.85 -11.39 12.85
N LYS A 18 -1.33 -10.66 11.83
CA LYS A 18 -0.49 -10.08 10.80
C LYS A 18 -0.14 -8.60 10.99
N GLU A 19 -0.59 -8.00 12.09
CA GLU A 19 -0.35 -6.59 12.39
C GLU A 19 -0.78 -5.62 11.27
N GLU A 20 -1.99 -5.82 10.73
CA GLU A 20 -2.49 -5.02 9.62
C GLU A 20 -3.22 -3.77 10.10
N THR A 21 -2.83 -2.61 9.56
CA THR A 21 -3.63 -1.38 9.67
C THR A 21 -4.80 -1.43 8.67
N PRO A 22 -5.86 -0.63 8.85
CA PRO A 22 -6.94 -0.51 7.87
C PRO A 22 -6.47 -0.18 6.45
N LEU A 23 -5.37 0.59 6.31
CA LEU A 23 -4.79 0.86 4.99
C LEU A 23 -4.19 -0.40 4.33
N HIS A 24 -3.56 -1.29 5.10
CA HIS A 24 -3.12 -2.59 4.60
C HIS A 24 -4.29 -3.44 4.15
N VAL A 25 -5.35 -3.50 4.97
CA VAL A 25 -6.57 -4.26 4.66
C VAL A 25 -7.23 -3.73 3.39
N ALA A 26 -7.34 -2.41 3.24
CA ALA A 26 -7.88 -1.77 2.04
C ALA A 26 -7.07 -2.13 0.78
N CYS A 27 -5.74 -2.14 0.86
CA CYS A 27 -4.88 -2.52 -0.26
C CYS A 27 -4.94 -4.03 -0.58
N ARG A 28 -5.10 -4.88 0.44
CA ARG A 28 -5.23 -6.34 0.28
C ARG A 28 -6.53 -6.74 -0.42
N TYR A 29 -7.63 -6.07 -0.08
CA TYR A 29 -8.98 -6.40 -0.57
C TYR A 29 -9.46 -5.45 -1.68
N GLU A 30 -8.52 -4.80 -2.38
CA GLU A 30 -8.81 -3.99 -3.58
C GLU A 30 -9.89 -2.92 -3.34
N ALA A 31 -9.82 -2.25 -2.18
CA ALA A 31 -10.76 -1.18 -1.86
C ALA A 31 -10.71 -0.05 -2.91
N PRO A 32 -11.83 0.64 -3.19
CA PRO A 32 -11.85 1.78 -4.09
C PRO A 32 -10.84 2.87 -3.68
N SER A 33 -10.28 3.55 -4.67
CA SER A 33 -9.30 4.63 -4.45
C SER A 33 -9.82 5.73 -3.52
N ASP A 34 -11.10 6.06 -3.56
CA ASP A 34 -11.71 7.04 -2.64
C ASP A 34 -11.59 6.62 -1.16
N ILE A 35 -11.72 5.32 -0.87
CA ILE A 35 -11.57 4.79 0.49
C ILE A 35 -10.11 4.81 0.91
N VAL A 36 -9.20 4.42 0.01
CA VAL A 36 -7.76 4.48 0.26
C VAL A 36 -7.31 5.92 0.49
N GLN A 37 -7.75 6.86 -0.34
CA GLN A 37 -7.47 8.28 -0.21
C GLN A 37 -7.98 8.81 1.13
N LEU A 38 -9.20 8.47 1.51
CA LEU A 38 -9.76 8.88 2.80
C LEU A 38 -8.93 8.35 3.99
N LEU A 39 -8.45 7.10 3.92
CA LEU A 39 -7.59 6.52 4.95
C LEU A 39 -6.23 7.23 5.01
N VAL A 40 -5.64 7.55 3.85
CA VAL A 40 -4.37 8.28 3.74
C VAL A 40 -4.52 9.71 4.27
N ASP A 41 -5.61 10.41 3.92
CA ASP A 41 -5.88 11.77 4.37
C ASP A 41 -6.13 11.83 5.88
N THR A 42 -6.74 10.77 6.44
CA THR A 42 -7.00 10.67 7.88
C THR A 42 -5.71 10.35 8.65
N TRP A 43 -4.85 9.48 8.10
CA TRP A 43 -3.60 9.09 8.72
C TRP A 43 -2.47 8.83 7.70
N PRO A 44 -1.75 9.89 7.31
CA PRO A 44 -0.69 9.81 6.31
C PRO A 44 0.47 8.88 6.71
N GLU A 45 0.80 8.80 8.00
CA GLU A 45 1.85 7.92 8.52
C GLU A 45 1.50 6.43 8.35
N GLY A 46 0.22 6.11 8.09
CA GLY A 46 -0.26 4.79 7.71
C GLY A 46 0.44 4.24 6.47
N LEU A 47 0.89 5.10 5.56
CA LEU A 47 1.65 4.73 4.35
C LEU A 47 2.98 4.05 4.69
N GLN A 48 3.59 4.40 5.81
CA GLN A 48 4.91 3.92 6.25
C GLN A 48 4.84 2.70 7.16
N GLN A 49 3.64 2.33 7.59
CA GLN A 49 3.46 1.22 8.50
C GLN A 49 3.83 -0.10 7.83
N LYS A 50 4.46 -0.98 8.61
CA LYS A 50 4.81 -2.33 8.18
C LYS A 50 4.00 -3.34 8.97
N ARG A 51 3.52 -4.37 8.27
CA ARG A 51 3.02 -5.62 8.85
C ARG A 51 4.14 -6.44 9.50
N PHE A 52 3.77 -7.56 10.11
CA PHE A 52 4.70 -8.53 10.71
C PHE A 52 5.81 -9.02 9.74
N ASP A 53 5.54 -9.07 8.43
CA ASP A 53 6.46 -9.51 7.38
C ASP A 53 7.26 -8.36 6.75
N GLY A 54 7.17 -7.15 7.32
CA GLY A 54 7.86 -5.97 6.83
C GLY A 54 7.19 -5.34 5.59
N CYS A 55 6.08 -5.89 5.10
CA CYS A 55 5.38 -5.32 3.94
C CYS A 55 4.66 -4.02 4.31
N THR A 56 4.81 -3.01 3.45
CA THR A 56 4.06 -1.74 3.49
C THR A 56 2.71 -1.89 2.75
N PRO A 57 1.79 -0.90 2.82
CA PRO A 57 0.56 -0.92 2.03
C PRO A 57 0.82 -1.03 0.52
N LEU A 58 1.87 -0.40 0.00
CA LEU A 58 2.24 -0.50 -1.42
C LEU A 58 2.63 -1.93 -1.82
N HIS A 59 3.34 -2.67 -0.97
CA HIS A 59 3.63 -4.08 -1.24
C HIS A 59 2.34 -4.89 -1.40
N LEU A 60 1.34 -4.65 -0.55
CA LEU A 60 0.06 -5.36 -0.63
C LEU A 60 -0.76 -4.94 -1.85
N ALA A 61 -0.81 -3.64 -2.18
CA ALA A 61 -1.48 -3.15 -3.38
C ALA A 61 -0.88 -3.80 -4.63
N CYS A 62 0.45 -3.86 -4.71
CA CYS A 62 1.17 -4.55 -5.78
C CYS A 62 0.95 -6.06 -5.77
N SER A 63 0.91 -6.72 -4.61
CA SER A 63 0.73 -8.18 -4.52
C SER A 63 -0.67 -8.65 -4.91
N ASN A 64 -1.69 -7.83 -4.64
CA ASN A 64 -3.11 -8.16 -4.84
C ASN A 64 -3.72 -7.42 -6.03
N ASN A 65 -2.90 -6.91 -6.95
CA ASN A 65 -3.36 -6.31 -8.21
C ASN A 65 -4.36 -5.15 -8.02
N ALA A 66 -4.15 -4.32 -6.99
CA ALA A 66 -4.98 -3.15 -6.75
C ALA A 66 -4.99 -2.21 -7.97
N SER A 67 -6.04 -1.40 -8.10
CA SER A 67 -6.19 -0.49 -9.24
C SER A 67 -5.03 0.52 -9.33
N LEU A 68 -4.76 0.99 -10.55
CA LEU A 68 -3.74 2.01 -10.80
C LEU A 68 -3.98 3.28 -9.98
N ASP A 69 -5.23 3.62 -9.73
CA ASP A 69 -5.60 4.77 -8.90
C ASP A 69 -5.15 4.57 -7.46
N VAL A 70 -5.39 3.39 -6.87
CA VAL A 70 -4.90 3.04 -5.52
C VAL A 70 -3.39 3.13 -5.46
N VAL A 71 -2.68 2.53 -6.42
CA VAL A 71 -1.22 2.58 -6.48
C VAL A 71 -0.73 4.03 -6.59
N SER A 72 -1.41 4.85 -7.39
CA SER A 72 -1.09 6.28 -7.56
C SER A 72 -1.30 7.07 -6.27
N VAL A 73 -2.38 6.83 -5.53
CA VAL A 73 -2.64 7.47 -4.23
C VAL A 73 -1.50 7.18 -3.26
N LEU A 74 -1.10 5.90 -3.14
CA LEU A 74 -0.03 5.49 -2.24
C LEU A 74 1.32 6.12 -2.62
N LEU A 75 1.64 6.15 -3.91
CA LEU A 75 2.90 6.73 -4.41
C LEU A 75 2.94 8.24 -4.28
N ASN A 76 1.83 8.93 -4.53
CA ASN A 76 1.74 10.38 -4.37
C ASN A 76 1.90 10.77 -2.89
N GLY A 77 1.35 9.98 -1.97
CA GLY A 77 1.48 10.19 -0.54
C GLY A 77 2.88 9.86 -0.01
N TRP A 78 3.53 8.82 -0.55
CA TRP A 78 4.87 8.42 -0.12
C TRP A 78 5.68 7.76 -1.25
N PRO A 79 6.40 8.54 -2.07
CA PRO A 79 7.17 8.02 -3.21
C PRO A 79 8.29 7.04 -2.82
N ALA A 80 8.88 7.23 -1.64
CA ALA A 80 9.97 6.37 -1.16
C ALA A 80 9.53 4.93 -0.86
N ALA A 81 8.22 4.65 -0.81
CA ALA A 81 7.67 3.31 -0.66
C ALA A 81 8.18 2.32 -1.73
N LEU A 82 8.59 2.81 -2.91
CA LEU A 82 9.08 2.02 -4.03
C LEU A 82 10.41 1.28 -3.76
N ILE A 83 11.26 1.77 -2.85
CA ILE A 83 12.50 1.10 -2.42
C ILE A 83 12.40 0.40 -1.08
N GLU A 84 11.28 0.56 -0.38
CA GLU A 84 11.11 -0.13 0.89
C GLU A 84 11.20 -1.63 0.69
N ARG A 85 11.87 -2.28 1.63
CA ARG A 85 12.04 -3.74 1.61
C ARG A 85 11.17 -4.37 2.69
N SER A 86 10.53 -5.48 2.32
CA SER A 86 9.98 -6.44 3.27
C SER A 86 11.09 -7.17 4.03
N ASN A 87 10.73 -8.00 5.01
CA ASN A 87 11.71 -8.78 5.78
C ASN A 87 12.48 -9.79 4.90
N ASP A 88 11.89 -10.20 3.77
CA ASP A 88 12.54 -11.05 2.77
C ASP A 88 13.42 -10.27 1.79
N GLY A 89 13.56 -8.94 1.99
CA GLY A 89 14.37 -8.07 1.13
C GLY A 89 13.70 -7.65 -0.17
N ASN A 90 12.44 -8.02 -0.39
CA ASN A 90 11.68 -7.70 -1.61
C ASN A 90 11.19 -6.25 -1.57
N THR A 91 11.35 -5.52 -2.69
CA THR A 91 10.67 -4.23 -2.91
C THR A 91 9.28 -4.45 -3.54
N PRO A 92 8.40 -3.44 -3.61
CA PRO A 92 7.11 -3.59 -4.27
C PRO A 92 7.24 -4.08 -5.73
N LEU A 93 8.28 -3.65 -6.44
CA LEU A 93 8.55 -4.13 -7.80
C LEU A 93 8.87 -5.63 -7.84
N HIS A 94 9.66 -6.15 -6.90
CA HIS A 94 9.93 -7.59 -6.79
C HIS A 94 8.64 -8.39 -6.57
N VAL A 95 7.72 -7.85 -5.75
CA VAL A 95 6.44 -8.50 -5.47
C VAL A 95 5.56 -8.59 -6.72
N VAL A 96 5.54 -7.57 -7.57
CA VAL A 96 4.82 -7.59 -8.86
C VAL A 96 5.34 -8.71 -9.75
N TYR A 97 6.66 -8.87 -9.87
CA TYR A 97 7.26 -9.94 -10.67
C TYR A 97 6.93 -11.34 -10.13
N GLN A 98 7.03 -11.54 -8.82
CA GLN A 98 6.78 -12.85 -8.19
C GLN A 98 5.32 -13.31 -8.32
N ARG A 99 4.37 -12.37 -8.34
CA ARG A 99 2.94 -12.66 -8.34
C ARG A 99 2.31 -12.65 -9.74
N GLN A 100 3.11 -12.46 -10.79
CA GLN A 100 2.62 -12.32 -12.18
C GLN A 100 1.52 -11.25 -12.29
N THR A 101 1.69 -10.17 -11.54
CA THR A 101 0.69 -9.12 -11.41
C THR A 101 0.63 -8.26 -12.67
N SER A 102 -0.44 -7.47 -12.83
CA SER A 102 -0.74 -6.72 -14.05
C SER A 102 0.47 -5.92 -14.57
N LEU A 103 0.72 -6.06 -15.88
CA LEU A 103 1.72 -5.28 -16.60
C LEU A 103 1.50 -3.77 -16.48
N ASP A 104 0.27 -3.35 -16.22
CA ASP A 104 -0.06 -1.93 -16.03
C ASP A 104 0.50 -1.39 -14.72
N VAL A 105 0.39 -2.15 -13.63
CA VAL A 105 0.98 -1.79 -12.34
C VAL A 105 2.49 -1.76 -12.46
N LEU A 106 3.09 -2.76 -13.11
CA LEU A 106 4.52 -2.79 -13.40
C LEU A 106 4.97 -1.54 -14.17
N SER A 107 4.23 -1.18 -15.22
CA SER A 107 4.51 0.00 -16.04
C SER A 107 4.41 1.29 -15.22
N LEU A 108 3.42 1.40 -14.33
CA LEU A 108 3.26 2.55 -13.45
C LEU A 108 4.43 2.68 -12.46
N LEU A 109 4.85 1.58 -11.83
CA LEU A 109 6.00 1.58 -10.91
C LEU A 109 7.29 1.96 -11.64
N CYS A 110 7.55 1.40 -12.83
CA CYS A 110 8.73 1.74 -13.64
C CYS A 110 8.75 3.21 -14.07
N ARG A 111 7.58 3.81 -14.38
CA ARG A 111 7.50 5.25 -14.68
C ARG A 111 7.74 6.12 -13.45
N SER A 112 7.25 5.66 -12.29
CA SER A 112 7.41 6.35 -11.02
C SER A 112 8.82 6.18 -10.43
N TRP A 113 9.59 5.24 -10.98
CA TRP A 113 10.97 4.97 -10.60
C TRP A 113 11.89 4.86 -11.84
N PRO A 114 12.39 5.98 -12.37
CA PRO A 114 13.33 5.98 -13.50
C PRO A 114 14.70 5.37 -13.16
N ASP A 115 15.14 5.43 -11.89
CA ASP A 115 16.52 5.15 -11.47
C ASP A 115 16.73 3.73 -10.87
N ALA A 116 15.86 2.74 -11.14
CA ALA A 116 15.97 1.35 -10.63
C ALA A 116 16.40 0.35 -11.71
N LEU A 117 16.63 0.85 -12.92
CA LEU A 117 17.26 0.11 -14.03
C LEU A 117 18.74 0.48 -14.11
#